data_AF-A0A6J5VEV9-F1
#
_entry.id   AF-A0A6J5VEV9-F1
#
_cell.length_a   1.000
_cell.length_b   1.000
_cell.length_c   1.000
_cell.angle_alpha   90.00
_cell.angle_beta   90.00
_cell.angle_gamma   90.00
#
_symmetry.space_group_name_H-M   'P 1'
#
loop_
_entity.id
_entity.type
_entity.pdbx_description
1 polymer ?
#
loop_
_entity_poly.entity_id
_entity_poly.type
_entity_poly.pdbx_seq_one_letter_code
_entity_poly.pdbx_strand_id
1 'polypeptide(L)'
;MQHSILYSVVAFMLLVTELQSYAGAQGIGANYGRQGDNLPTPDKVIQLCKSRNIQRIRIFDPQQDVLQALQGSGIQVIIGTLNIDVPTLANDPAFAPTWLQTNIIPFASSVNFRCISVGNEMVPSQNASSILPAMQNLRTALIAANLNIPISTAVFQNVLASPFPPSAGTWYPMQPQLWFLWYNICKPMATPFFTMPIHISPTTTTRMTLG
;
A
#
# COMPACT_ATOMS: atom_id res chain seq x y z
N MET A 1 33.08 41.13 -6.76
CA MET A 1 31.61 41.04 -6.96
C MET A 1 31.18 39.68 -7.51
N GLN A 2 31.79 39.16 -8.59
CA GLN A 2 31.40 37.86 -9.20
C GLN A 2 31.48 36.65 -8.26
N HIS A 3 32.51 36.52 -7.43
CA HIS A 3 32.62 35.40 -6.48
C HIS A 3 31.51 35.39 -5.44
N SER A 4 31.06 36.57 -4.97
CA SER A 4 29.97 36.69 -3.99
C SER A 4 28.62 36.23 -4.56
N ILE A 5 28.38 36.51 -5.85
CA ILE A 5 27.19 36.05 -6.57
C ILE A 5 27.23 34.53 -6.75
N LEU A 6 28.40 33.97 -7.08
CA LEU A 6 28.56 32.52 -7.23
C LEU A 6 28.26 31.76 -5.93
N TYR A 7 28.79 32.23 -4.79
CA TYR A 7 28.50 31.63 -3.49
C TYR A 7 27.02 31.71 -3.12
N SER A 8 26.36 32.82 -3.45
CA SER A 8 24.93 33.01 -3.17
C SER A 8 24.04 32.07 -4.01
N VAL A 9 24.39 31.86 -5.28
CA VAL A 9 23.67 30.92 -6.16
C VAL A 9 23.86 29.47 -5.72
N VAL A 10 25.07 29.08 -5.33
CA VAL A 10 25.34 27.73 -4.82
C VAL A 10 24.62 27.47 -3.50
N ALA A 11 24.60 28.45 -2.59
CA ALA A 11 23.85 28.35 -1.33
C ALA A 11 22.34 28.24 -1.55
N PHE A 12 21.78 28.98 -2.53
CA PHE A 12 20.36 28.88 -2.88
C PHE A 12 20.00 27.52 -3.50
N MET A 13 20.86 26.97 -4.38
CA MET A 13 20.67 25.63 -4.95
C MET A 13 20.70 24.55 -3.85
N LEU A 14 21.63 24.63 -2.89
CA LEU A 14 21.69 23.73 -1.74
C LEU A 14 20.42 23.82 -0.87
N LEU A 15 19.92 25.03 -0.60
CA LEU A 15 18.69 25.25 0.16
C LEU A 15 17.46 24.67 -0.55
N VAL A 16 17.37 24.79 -1.88
CA VAL A 16 16.27 24.20 -2.68
C VAL A 16 16.34 22.67 -2.67
N THR A 17 17.53 22.07 -2.68
CA THR A 17 17.68 20.61 -2.57
C THR A 17 17.30 20.05 -1.19
N GLU A 18 17.55 20.81 -0.12
CA GLU A 18 17.14 20.44 1.26
C GLU A 18 15.63 20.59 1.49
N LEU A 19 14.95 21.47 0.74
CA LEU A 19 13.48 21.58 0.80
C LEU A 19 12.75 20.41 0.12
N GLN A 20 13.41 19.67 -0.78
CA GLN A 20 12.81 18.51 -1.45
C GLN A 20 12.93 17.21 -0.66
N SER A 21 13.75 17.16 0.40
CA SER A 21 14.02 15.95 1.16
C SER A 21 13.06 15.70 2.34
N TYR A 22 12.07 16.57 2.57
CA TYR A 22 10.96 16.29 3.50
C TYR A 22 9.85 15.44 2.86
N ALA A 23 10.20 14.23 2.43
CA ALA A 23 9.21 13.17 2.19
C ALA A 23 8.82 12.46 3.50
N GLY A 24 8.58 13.23 4.57
CA GLY A 24 7.77 12.75 5.69
C GLY A 24 6.34 12.55 5.21
N ALA A 25 5.55 11.68 5.86
CA ALA A 25 4.21 11.28 5.44
C ALA A 25 3.24 12.48 5.25
N GLN A 26 3.33 13.19 4.12
CA GLN A 26 2.45 14.29 3.80
C GLN A 26 1.18 13.71 3.19
N GLY A 27 0.11 13.61 3.98
CA GLY A 27 -1.23 13.31 3.50
C GLY A 27 -1.94 12.20 4.28
N ILE A 28 -3.20 12.44 4.61
CA ILE A 28 -4.09 11.52 5.30
C ILE A 28 -4.59 10.47 4.31
N GLY A 29 -4.64 9.21 4.75
CA GLY A 29 -5.23 8.10 4.00
C GLY A 29 -6.41 7.48 4.72
N ALA A 30 -7.28 6.81 3.96
CA ALA A 30 -8.43 6.08 4.50
C ALA A 30 -8.51 4.64 3.98
N ASN A 31 -9.02 3.72 4.80
CA ASN A 31 -9.39 2.38 4.33
C ASN A 31 -10.80 2.45 3.75
N TYR A 32 -10.96 2.08 2.48
CA TYR A 32 -12.26 2.03 1.83
C TYR A 32 -12.82 0.60 1.91
N GLY A 33 -13.38 0.28 3.07
CA GLY A 33 -14.08 -0.98 3.31
C GLY A 33 -15.45 -1.01 2.62
N ARG A 34 -15.80 -2.15 2.04
CA ARG A 34 -17.04 -2.33 1.24
C ARG A 34 -17.98 -3.41 1.78
N GLN A 35 -17.69 -3.96 2.96
CA GLN A 35 -18.56 -4.89 3.66
C GLN A 35 -19.63 -4.11 4.46
N GLY A 36 -20.66 -3.64 3.77
CA GLY A 36 -21.80 -2.93 4.34
C GLY A 36 -22.95 -2.88 3.34
N ASP A 37 -24.19 -2.76 3.84
CA ASP A 37 -25.43 -2.86 3.06
C ASP A 37 -26.00 -1.50 2.63
N ASN A 38 -25.50 -0.40 3.18
CA ASN A 38 -25.99 0.96 2.97
C ASN A 38 -24.89 1.96 2.54
N LEU A 39 -23.80 1.45 1.96
CA LEU A 39 -22.65 2.28 1.59
C LEU A 39 -22.95 3.16 0.37
N PRO A 40 -22.41 4.39 0.32
CA PRO A 40 -22.47 5.22 -0.89
C PRO A 40 -21.83 4.54 -2.11
N THR A 41 -22.19 5.00 -3.31
CA THR A 41 -21.54 4.56 -4.55
C THR A 41 -20.06 4.97 -4.57
N PRO A 42 -19.18 4.25 -5.30
CA PRO A 42 -17.77 4.61 -5.39
C PRO A 42 -17.53 6.07 -5.79
N ASP A 43 -18.27 6.60 -6.77
CA ASP A 43 -18.15 8.01 -7.18
C ASP A 43 -18.39 8.99 -6.02
N LYS A 44 -19.42 8.72 -5.20
CA LYS A 44 -19.73 9.55 -4.02
C LYS A 44 -18.63 9.46 -2.98
N VAL A 45 -18.04 8.28 -2.78
CA VAL A 45 -16.92 8.11 -1.85
C VAL A 45 -15.67 8.83 -2.36
N ILE A 46 -15.33 8.72 -3.64
CA ILE A 46 -14.20 9.43 -4.25
C ILE A 46 -14.40 10.95 -4.18
N GLN A 47 -15.61 11.45 -4.45
CA GLN A 47 -15.96 12.85 -4.26
C GLN A 47 -15.82 13.30 -2.80
N LEU A 48 -16.29 12.48 -1.86
CA LEU A 48 -16.13 12.74 -0.42
C LEU A 48 -14.64 12.82 -0.04
N CYS A 49 -13.82 11.87 -0.48
CA CYS A 49 -12.37 11.89 -0.25
C CYS A 49 -11.75 13.19 -0.77
N LYS A 50 -12.08 13.61 -2.00
CA LYS A 50 -11.61 14.88 -2.57
C LYS A 50 -12.07 16.09 -1.73
N SER A 51 -13.34 16.12 -1.32
CA SER A 51 -13.89 17.21 -0.49
C SER A 51 -13.25 17.33 0.90
N ARG A 52 -12.65 16.24 1.40
CA ARG A 52 -11.97 16.16 2.69
C ARG A 52 -10.45 16.14 2.57
N ASN A 53 -9.90 16.40 1.39
CA ASN A 53 -8.46 16.36 1.12
C ASN A 53 -7.81 15.01 1.51
N ILE A 54 -8.54 13.91 1.38
CA ILE A 54 -8.01 12.55 1.51
C ILE A 54 -7.39 12.18 0.17
N GLN A 55 -6.07 12.10 0.16
CA GLN A 55 -5.29 11.91 -1.07
C GLN A 55 -4.87 10.45 -1.28
N ARG A 56 -5.12 9.58 -0.30
CA ARG A 56 -4.75 8.17 -0.34
C ARG A 56 -5.89 7.29 0.14
N ILE A 57 -6.12 6.19 -0.56
CA ILE A 57 -7.02 5.15 -0.07
C ILE A 57 -6.39 3.76 -0.17
N ARG A 58 -6.83 2.86 0.71
CA ARG A 58 -6.60 1.43 0.58
C ARG A 58 -7.91 0.73 0.26
N ILE A 59 -7.91 -0.09 -0.79
CA ILE A 59 -8.95 -1.08 -1.08
C ILE A 59 -8.39 -2.47 -0.79
N PHE A 60 -9.20 -3.37 -0.23
CA PHE A 60 -8.73 -4.66 0.28
C PHE A 60 -8.72 -5.76 -0.78
N ASP A 61 -9.45 -5.55 -1.87
CA ASP A 61 -9.64 -6.48 -2.98
C ASP A 61 -9.86 -5.69 -4.29
N PRO A 62 -9.65 -6.31 -5.46
CA PRO A 62 -9.76 -5.61 -6.74
C PRO A 62 -11.23 -5.42 -7.15
N GLN A 63 -11.80 -4.25 -6.83
CA GLN A 63 -13.17 -3.89 -7.18
C GLN A 63 -13.21 -2.98 -8.41
N GLN A 64 -13.78 -3.50 -9.50
CA GLN A 64 -13.78 -2.83 -10.80
C GLN A 64 -14.57 -1.50 -10.81
N ASP A 65 -15.70 -1.44 -10.10
CA ASP A 65 -16.49 -0.22 -9.93
C ASP A 65 -15.70 0.89 -9.20
N VAL A 66 -14.91 0.51 -8.19
CA VAL A 66 -14.03 1.45 -7.47
C VAL A 66 -12.87 1.92 -8.35
N LEU A 67 -12.24 1.01 -9.10
CA LEU A 67 -11.17 1.37 -10.04
C LEU A 67 -11.66 2.31 -11.14
N GLN A 68 -12.88 2.09 -11.64
CA GLN A 68 -13.53 3.00 -12.60
C GLN A 68 -13.73 4.40 -12.01
N ALA A 69 -14.24 4.51 -10.78
CA ALA A 69 -14.45 5.78 -10.09
C ALA A 69 -13.14 6.51 -9.74
N LEU A 70 -12.03 5.78 -9.59
CA LEU A 70 -10.71 6.35 -9.29
C LEU A 70 -10.03 7.00 -10.49
N GLN A 71 -10.44 6.68 -11.72
CA GLN A 71 -9.79 7.19 -12.94
C GLN A 71 -9.79 8.71 -12.97
N GLY A 72 -8.61 9.32 -13.14
CA GLY A 72 -8.46 10.77 -13.18
C GLY A 72 -8.74 11.49 -11.85
N SER A 73 -8.96 10.77 -10.76
CA SER A 73 -9.25 11.38 -9.44
C SER A 73 -8.02 12.06 -8.81
N GLY A 74 -6.81 11.59 -9.15
CA GLY A 74 -5.55 11.98 -8.52
C GLY A 74 -5.28 11.29 -7.17
N ILE A 75 -6.23 10.51 -6.64
CA ILE A 75 -6.06 9.78 -5.38
C ILE A 75 -5.11 8.60 -5.58
N GLN A 76 -4.13 8.47 -4.69
CA GLN A 76 -3.22 7.34 -4.64
C GLN A 76 -3.90 6.12 -4.02
N VAL A 77 -3.80 4.95 -4.67
CA VAL A 77 -4.45 3.72 -4.20
C VAL A 77 -3.45 2.63 -3.83
N ILE A 78 -3.65 2.04 -2.66
CA ILE A 78 -3.11 0.73 -2.31
C ILE A 78 -4.20 -0.29 -2.62
N ILE A 79 -3.92 -1.24 -3.51
CA ILE A 79 -4.86 -2.30 -3.90
C ILE A 79 -4.44 -3.62 -3.29
N GLY A 80 -5.35 -4.27 -2.56
CA GLY A 80 -5.14 -5.60 -2.00
C GLY A 80 -5.46 -6.71 -3.00
N THR A 81 -4.73 -7.82 -2.90
CA THR A 81 -5.19 -9.11 -3.43
C THR A 81 -6.20 -9.72 -2.46
N LEU A 82 -7.08 -10.60 -2.94
CA LEU A 82 -7.84 -11.45 -2.05
C LEU A 82 -6.89 -12.45 -1.37
N ASN A 83 -7.10 -12.74 -0.08
CA ASN A 83 -6.30 -13.76 0.62
C ASN A 83 -6.44 -15.15 -0.02
N ILE A 84 -7.61 -15.45 -0.61
CA ILE A 84 -7.87 -16.73 -1.28
C ILE A 84 -7.07 -16.88 -2.59
N ASP A 85 -6.69 -15.77 -3.22
CA ASP A 85 -5.93 -15.77 -4.48
C ASP A 85 -4.43 -15.95 -4.24
N VAL A 86 -3.92 -15.68 -3.04
CA VAL A 86 -2.47 -15.68 -2.75
C VAL A 86 -1.81 -17.04 -3.03
N PRO A 87 -2.39 -18.20 -2.67
CA PRO A 87 -1.84 -19.49 -3.07
C PRO A 87 -1.80 -19.69 -4.59
N THR A 88 -2.81 -19.23 -5.33
CA THR A 88 -2.84 -19.34 -6.79
C THR A 88 -1.81 -18.42 -7.43
N LEU A 89 -1.69 -17.17 -6.95
CA LEU A 89 -0.63 -16.23 -7.34
C LEU A 89 0.77 -16.81 -7.12
N ALA A 90 0.95 -17.63 -6.09
CA ALA A 90 2.23 -18.28 -5.77
C ALA A 90 2.56 -19.47 -6.69
N ASN A 91 1.56 -20.30 -7.00
CA ASN A 91 1.79 -21.62 -7.59
C ASN A 91 1.43 -21.72 -9.09
N ASP A 92 0.61 -20.80 -9.61
CA ASP A 92 0.23 -20.76 -11.02
C ASP A 92 0.96 -19.62 -11.75
N PRO A 93 1.93 -19.93 -12.64
CA PRO A 93 2.68 -18.93 -13.41
C PRO A 93 1.80 -18.05 -14.31
N ALA A 94 0.62 -18.53 -14.74
CA ALA A 94 -0.29 -17.80 -15.60
C ALA A 94 -1.22 -16.85 -14.83
N PHE A 95 -1.42 -17.08 -13.53
CA PHE A 95 -2.40 -16.34 -12.75
C PHE A 95 -1.98 -14.90 -12.46
N ALA A 96 -0.71 -14.64 -12.12
CA ALA A 96 -0.24 -13.28 -11.87
C ALA A 96 -0.36 -12.34 -13.10
N PRO A 97 0.05 -12.75 -14.32
CA PRO A 97 -0.23 -11.99 -15.55
C PRO A 97 -1.73 -11.72 -15.76
N THR A 98 -2.58 -12.72 -15.62
CA THR A 98 -4.04 -12.57 -15.76
C THR A 98 -4.62 -11.62 -14.72
N TRP A 99 -4.16 -11.69 -13.48
CA TRP A 99 -4.57 -10.80 -12.41
C TRP A 99 -4.21 -9.34 -12.73
N LEU A 100 -3.01 -9.08 -13.26
CA LEU A 100 -2.62 -7.73 -13.71
C LEU A 100 -3.43 -7.26 -14.91
N GLN A 101 -3.68 -8.13 -15.89
CA GLN A 101 -4.47 -7.83 -17.09
C GLN A 101 -5.91 -7.44 -16.75
N THR A 102 -6.43 -7.96 -15.63
CA THR A 102 -7.79 -7.68 -15.16
C THR A 102 -7.85 -6.45 -14.26
N ASN A 103 -6.88 -6.29 -13.34
CA ASN A 103 -7.03 -5.38 -12.21
C ASN A 103 -6.12 -4.15 -12.25
N ILE A 104 -5.05 -4.17 -13.05
CA ILE A 104 -4.03 -3.12 -13.07
C ILE A 104 -3.90 -2.49 -14.45
N ILE A 105 -3.60 -3.28 -15.48
CA ILE A 105 -3.26 -2.81 -16.82
C ILE A 105 -4.35 -1.90 -17.42
N PRO A 106 -5.66 -2.23 -17.34
CA PRO A 106 -6.71 -1.36 -17.89
C PRO A 106 -6.78 0.03 -17.26
N PHE A 107 -6.25 0.19 -16.05
CA PHE A 107 -6.35 1.40 -15.24
C PHE A 107 -5.01 2.11 -15.04
N ALA A 108 -3.90 1.53 -15.51
CA ALA A 108 -2.55 1.98 -15.17
C ALA A 108 -2.23 3.40 -15.66
N SER A 109 -2.92 3.89 -16.69
CA SER A 109 -2.74 5.26 -17.21
C SER A 109 -3.59 6.31 -16.49
N SER A 110 -4.64 5.92 -15.78
CA SER A 110 -5.64 6.83 -15.22
C SER A 110 -5.80 6.72 -13.70
N VAL A 111 -5.37 5.62 -13.08
CA VAL A 111 -5.37 5.39 -11.63
C VAL A 111 -3.95 5.43 -11.08
N ASN A 112 -3.75 6.17 -9.98
CA ASN A 112 -2.45 6.32 -9.35
C ASN A 112 -2.18 5.17 -8.36
N PHE A 113 -1.74 4.03 -8.87
CA PHE A 113 -1.38 2.88 -8.03
C PHE A 113 -0.11 3.17 -7.23
N ARG A 114 -0.26 3.24 -5.91
CA ARG A 114 0.83 3.45 -4.96
C ARG A 114 1.51 2.15 -4.57
N CYS A 115 0.75 1.06 -4.42
CA CYS A 115 1.26 -0.25 -4.04
C CYS A 115 0.22 -1.36 -4.28
N ILE A 116 0.68 -2.57 -4.59
CA ILE A 116 -0.11 -3.80 -4.48
C ILE A 116 0.20 -4.48 -3.14
N SER A 117 -0.82 -4.71 -2.33
CA SER A 117 -0.73 -5.44 -1.06
C SER A 117 -1.11 -6.91 -1.26
N VAL A 118 -0.13 -7.80 -1.27
CA VAL A 118 -0.36 -9.25 -1.39
C VAL A 118 -0.74 -9.82 -0.04
N GLY A 119 -2.01 -10.14 0.12
CA GLY A 119 -2.59 -10.61 1.37
C GLY A 119 -2.79 -9.51 2.42
N ASN A 120 -3.69 -9.80 3.35
CA ASN A 120 -4.01 -9.00 4.52
C ASN A 120 -3.97 -9.89 5.77
N GLU A 121 -3.01 -9.61 6.65
CA GLU A 121 -2.87 -10.28 7.96
C GLU A 121 -2.73 -11.80 7.85
N MET A 122 -2.18 -12.28 6.73
CA MET A 122 -1.96 -13.71 6.48
C MET A 122 -0.79 -14.29 7.27
N VAL A 123 -0.12 -13.50 8.10
CA VAL A 123 0.99 -13.94 8.93
C VAL A 123 0.64 -13.74 10.40
N PRO A 124 0.60 -14.81 11.22
CA PRO A 124 0.75 -16.22 10.85
C PRO A 124 -0.54 -16.83 10.26
N SER A 125 -0.42 -17.65 9.21
CA SER A 125 -1.50 -18.51 8.70
C SER A 125 -0.90 -19.71 7.96
N GLN A 126 -1.73 -20.71 7.64
CA GLN A 126 -1.32 -21.89 6.84
C GLN A 126 -0.81 -21.52 5.44
N ASN A 127 -1.26 -20.39 4.88
CA ASN A 127 -0.89 -19.92 3.54
C ASN A 127 0.19 -18.82 3.57
N ALA A 128 0.79 -18.54 4.72
CA ALA A 128 1.83 -17.50 4.86
C ALA A 128 3.03 -17.73 3.93
N SER A 129 3.37 -19.00 3.67
CA SER A 129 4.46 -19.39 2.76
C SER A 129 4.21 -19.04 1.30
N SER A 130 2.95 -18.79 0.91
CA SER A 130 2.59 -18.37 -0.45
C SER A 130 2.81 -16.88 -0.70
N ILE A 131 2.96 -16.04 0.34
CA ILE A 131 3.07 -14.58 0.18
C ILE A 131 4.30 -14.22 -0.65
N LEU A 132 5.47 -14.77 -0.29
CA LEU A 132 6.73 -14.44 -0.96
C LEU A 132 6.73 -14.84 -2.45
N PRO A 133 6.42 -16.10 -2.82
CA PRO A 133 6.32 -16.48 -4.23
C PRO A 133 5.27 -15.67 -5.00
N ALA A 134 4.11 -15.37 -4.39
CA ALA A 134 3.08 -14.54 -5.01
C ALA A 134 3.60 -13.13 -5.33
N MET A 135 4.33 -12.50 -4.39
CA MET A 135 4.96 -11.19 -4.61
C MET A 135 6.01 -11.24 -5.72
N GLN A 136 6.81 -12.31 -5.80
CA GLN A 136 7.81 -12.52 -6.85
C GLN A 136 7.17 -12.70 -8.23
N ASN A 137 6.08 -13.47 -8.32
CA ASN A 137 5.36 -13.69 -9.58
C ASN A 137 4.69 -12.39 -10.07
N LEU A 138 4.04 -11.64 -9.18
CA LEU A 138 3.49 -10.33 -9.51
C LEU A 138 4.58 -9.32 -9.92
N ARG A 139 5.75 -9.34 -9.26
CA ARG A 139 6.91 -8.51 -9.65
C ARG A 139 7.32 -8.81 -11.09
N THR A 140 7.54 -10.08 -11.41
CA THR A 140 7.95 -10.51 -12.73
C THR A 140 6.94 -10.09 -13.79
N ALA A 141 5.65 -10.27 -13.51
CA ALA A 141 4.57 -9.86 -14.41
C ALA A 141 4.49 -8.33 -14.60
N LEU A 142 4.71 -7.54 -13.54
CA LEU A 142 4.78 -6.07 -13.64
C LEU A 142 5.97 -5.61 -14.49
N ILE A 143 7.14 -6.21 -14.31
CA ILE A 143 8.34 -5.92 -15.12
C ILE A 143 8.06 -6.23 -16.59
N ALA A 144 7.45 -7.39 -16.88
CA ALA A 144 7.08 -7.77 -18.25
C ALA A 144 6.06 -6.81 -18.88
N ALA A 145 5.16 -6.25 -18.07
CA ALA A 145 4.19 -5.22 -18.50
C ALA A 145 4.78 -3.79 -18.54
N ASN A 146 6.07 -3.62 -18.27
CA ASN A 146 6.74 -2.31 -18.15
C ASN A 146 6.09 -1.37 -17.12
N LEU A 147 5.58 -1.92 -16.02
CA LEU A 147 4.97 -1.20 -14.91
C LEU A 147 5.89 -1.23 -13.68
N ASN A 148 6.12 -0.07 -13.06
CA ASN A 148 6.93 0.05 -11.85
C ASN A 148 6.06 0.31 -10.62
N ILE A 149 5.09 -0.57 -10.37
CA ILE A 149 4.21 -0.49 -9.20
C ILE A 149 4.87 -1.26 -8.04
N PRO A 150 5.05 -0.65 -6.87
CA PRO A 150 5.65 -1.35 -5.74
C PRO A 150 4.74 -2.43 -5.15
N ILE A 151 5.32 -3.52 -4.63
CA ILE A 151 4.57 -4.63 -4.01
C ILE A 151 4.96 -4.75 -2.53
N SER A 152 3.99 -4.97 -1.66
CA SER A 152 4.17 -5.21 -0.23
C SER A 152 3.13 -6.23 0.26
N THR A 153 3.09 -6.47 1.57
CA THR A 153 2.02 -7.22 2.24
C THR A 153 1.60 -6.45 3.49
N ALA A 154 0.36 -6.67 3.95
CA ALA A 154 -0.12 -6.10 5.19
C ALA A 154 -0.03 -7.15 6.30
N VAL A 155 0.65 -6.80 7.39
CA VAL A 155 0.69 -7.60 8.61
C VAL A 155 0.13 -6.80 9.79
N PHE A 156 -0.24 -7.51 10.85
CA PHE A 156 -0.68 -6.91 12.10
C PHE A 156 0.35 -7.15 13.20
N GLN A 157 0.19 -6.45 14.32
CA GLN A 157 1.21 -6.38 15.39
C GLN A 157 1.60 -7.73 16.00
N ASN A 158 0.78 -8.78 15.87
CA ASN A 158 1.05 -10.09 16.51
C ASN A 158 2.29 -10.81 15.94
N VAL A 159 2.85 -10.31 14.85
CA VAL A 159 4.11 -10.79 14.28
C VAL A 159 5.32 -10.42 15.15
N LEU A 160 5.16 -9.46 16.06
CA LEU A 160 6.21 -9.03 16.99
C LEU A 160 6.20 -9.90 18.26
N ALA A 161 7.37 -10.48 18.58
CA ALA A 161 7.60 -11.23 19.81
C ALA A 161 7.86 -10.32 21.01
N SER A 162 8.64 -9.25 20.81
CA SER A 162 8.96 -8.28 21.86
C SER A 162 8.71 -6.86 21.33
N PRO A 163 7.48 -6.34 21.39
CA PRO A 163 7.15 -5.03 20.83
C PRO A 163 7.68 -3.84 21.67
N PHE A 164 8.18 -4.09 22.89
CA PHE A 164 8.66 -3.04 23.79
C PHE A 164 10.00 -3.40 24.46
N PRO A 165 10.95 -2.44 24.61
CA PRO A 165 10.93 -1.11 23.99
C PRO A 165 10.99 -1.20 22.46
N PRO A 166 10.55 -0.17 21.70
CA PRO A 166 10.59 -0.22 20.23
C PRO A 166 11.98 -0.55 19.65
N SER A 167 13.05 -0.14 20.34
CA SER A 167 14.43 -0.48 19.97
C SER A 167 14.79 -1.97 20.12
N ALA A 168 14.01 -2.73 20.91
CA ALA A 168 14.13 -4.16 21.12
C ALA A 168 13.09 -4.97 20.32
N GLY A 169 12.40 -4.32 19.37
CA GLY A 169 11.43 -4.94 18.47
C GLY A 169 12.00 -6.16 17.75
N THR A 170 11.46 -7.35 18.04
CA THR A 170 11.82 -8.59 17.34
C THR A 170 10.59 -9.29 16.77
N TRP A 171 10.77 -9.99 15.65
CA TRP A 171 9.74 -10.86 15.07
C TRP A 171 9.71 -12.20 15.79
N TYR A 172 8.56 -12.88 15.80
CA TYR A 172 8.52 -14.27 16.26
C TYR A 172 9.47 -15.16 15.42
N PRO A 173 10.28 -16.04 16.06
CA PRO A 173 11.25 -16.91 15.38
C PRO A 173 10.66 -17.81 14.29
N MET A 174 9.35 -18.05 14.34
CA MET A 174 8.60 -18.87 13.37
C MET A 174 8.33 -18.17 12.03
N GLN A 175 8.93 -17.01 11.74
CA GLN A 175 8.64 -16.24 10.53
C GLN A 175 9.87 -15.81 9.70
N PRO A 176 10.75 -16.75 9.24
CA PRO A 176 11.89 -16.43 8.35
C PRO A 176 11.46 -15.65 7.09
N GLN A 177 10.25 -15.93 6.64
CA GLN A 177 9.60 -15.28 5.51
C GLN A 177 9.35 -13.78 5.71
N LEU A 178 9.11 -13.28 6.93
CA LEU A 178 8.99 -11.84 7.17
C LEU A 178 10.35 -11.13 7.12
N TRP A 179 11.40 -11.75 7.66
CA TRP A 179 12.76 -11.21 7.55
C TRP A 179 13.22 -11.16 6.09
N PHE A 180 13.00 -12.25 5.34
CA PHE A 180 13.33 -12.30 3.91
C PHE A 180 12.52 -11.28 3.10
N LEU A 181 11.23 -11.16 3.38
CA LEU A 181 10.33 -10.17 2.78
C LEU A 181 10.79 -8.73 3.03
N TRP A 182 11.11 -8.39 4.29
CA TRP A 182 11.61 -7.07 4.66
C TRP A 182 12.93 -6.76 3.95
N TYR A 183 13.89 -7.68 4.02
CA TYR A 183 15.25 -7.44 3.54
C TYR A 183 15.37 -7.47 2.01
N ASN A 184 14.68 -8.40 1.33
CA ASN A 184 14.86 -8.65 -0.10
C ASN A 184 13.80 -8.00 -0.99
N ILE A 185 12.65 -7.60 -0.46
CA ILE A 185 11.58 -6.99 -1.27
C ILE A 185 11.28 -5.57 -0.81
N CYS A 186 10.97 -5.37 0.47
CA CYS A 186 10.54 -4.04 0.94
C CYS A 186 11.70 -3.02 0.91
N LYS A 187 12.88 -3.42 1.40
CA LYS A 187 14.07 -2.56 1.45
C LYS A 187 14.57 -2.11 0.06
N PRO A 188 14.69 -2.98 -0.96
CA PRO A 188 15.11 -2.55 -2.31
C PRO A 188 14.06 -1.71 -3.05
N MET A 189 12.77 -1.86 -2.71
CA MET A 189 11.68 -1.11 -3.35
C MET A 189 11.35 0.24 -2.69
N ALA A 190 11.99 0.56 -1.56
CA ALA A 190 11.61 1.67 -0.69
C ALA A 190 10.09 1.66 -0.35
N THR A 191 9.48 0.47 -0.28
CA THR A 191 8.06 0.34 0.08
C THR A 191 7.89 0.30 1.58
N PRO A 192 6.91 1.04 2.13
CA PRO A 192 6.57 0.90 3.52
C PRO A 192 6.04 -0.51 3.79
N PHE A 193 6.50 -1.10 4.88
CA PHE A 193 5.88 -2.27 5.47
C PHE A 193 4.59 -1.81 6.15
N PHE A 194 3.44 -2.33 5.69
CA PHE A 194 2.16 -1.92 6.24
C PHE A 194 1.94 -2.65 7.56
N THR A 195 2.19 -1.95 8.66
CA THR A 195 1.60 -2.30 9.94
C THR A 195 0.30 -1.50 10.05
N MET A 196 -0.83 -2.18 10.28
CA MET A 196 -2.03 -1.49 10.72
C MET A 196 -1.98 -1.36 12.24
N PRO A 197 -1.90 -0.15 12.82
CA PRO A 197 -2.30 0.04 14.20
C PRO A 197 -3.83 -0.06 14.22
N ILE A 198 -4.35 -1.25 14.48
CA ILE A 198 -5.72 -1.39 14.94
C ILE A 198 -5.74 -0.86 16.38
N HIS A 199 -6.12 0.41 16.57
CA HIS A 199 -6.59 0.85 17.87
C HIS A 199 -8.08 0.47 17.97
N ILE A 200 -8.36 -0.74 18.48
CA ILE A 200 -9.70 -1.01 19.03
C ILE A 200 -9.72 -0.26 20.36
N SER A 201 -10.33 0.92 20.40
CA SER A 201 -10.80 1.45 21.67
C SER A 201 -11.95 0.55 22.12
N PRO A 202 -11.91 -0.09 23.31
CA PRO A 202 -13.00 -0.96 23.78
C PRO A 202 -14.30 -0.20 24.08
N THR A 203 -14.31 1.11 23.91
CA THR A 203 -15.46 1.97 24.22
C THR A 203 -15.59 3.00 23.12
N THR A 204 -16.54 2.79 22.20
CA THR A 204 -17.68 3.69 21.90
C THR A 204 -18.34 3.21 20.61
N THR A 205 -19.53 2.66 20.72
CA THR A 205 -20.49 2.55 19.62
C THR A 205 -20.91 3.96 19.22
N THR A 206 -20.29 4.55 18.21
CA THR A 206 -20.80 5.79 17.61
C THR A 206 -21.62 5.44 16.38
N ARG A 207 -22.92 5.25 16.62
CA ARG A 207 -24.00 5.33 15.64
C ARG A 207 -23.88 6.70 14.94
N MET A 208 -23.61 6.74 13.65
CA MET A 208 -23.84 7.95 12.85
C MET A 208 -25.33 8.01 12.51
N THR A 209 -26.10 8.75 13.31
CA THR A 209 -27.40 9.29 12.87
C THR A 209 -27.14 10.60 12.14
N LEU A 210 -27.63 10.68 10.91
CA LEU A 210 -27.65 11.90 10.09
C LEU A 210 -28.57 12.94 10.74
N GLY A 211 -28.05 14.16 10.87
CA GLY A 211 -28.77 15.40 11.15
C GLY A 211 -28.09 16.52 10.36
#